data_AF-A0A1I0APA9-F1
#
_entry.id   AF-A0A1I0APA9-F1
#
_cell.length_a   1.000
_cell.length_b   1.000
_cell.length_c   1.000
_cell.angle_alpha   90.00
_cell.angle_beta   90.00
_cell.angle_gamma   90.00
#
_symmetry.space_group_name_H-M   'P 1'
#
loop_
_entity.id
_entity.type
_entity.pdbx_description
1 polymer ?
#
loop_
_entity_poly.entity_id
_entity_poly.type
_entity_poly.pdbx_seq_one_letter_code
_entity_poly.pdbx_strand_id
1 'polypeptide(L)' 'MEHLGIYTLWLIAGIVMIVYGRRSRKKWPVICGTVVLFIEIAVPVVAFIFGVMDGAKA' A
#
# COMPACT_ATOMS: atom_id res chain seq x y z
N MET A 1 -1.48 -17.97 7.11
CA MET A 1 -0.38 -17.06 7.52
C MET A 1 0.54 -16.67 6.36
N GLU A 2 0.50 -17.36 5.22
CA GLU A 2 1.37 -17.07 4.06
C GLU A 2 1.11 -15.69 3.42
N HIS A 3 -0.13 -15.20 3.43
CA HIS A 3 -0.47 -13.89 2.85
C HIS A 3 0.14 -12.71 3.62
N LEU A 4 0.32 -12.80 4.94
CA LEU A 4 0.91 -11.73 5.77
C LEU A 4 2.36 -11.44 5.40
N GLY A 5 3.10 -12.47 4.96
CA GLY A 5 4.48 -12.32 4.50
C GLY A 5 4.58 -11.45 3.25
N ILE A 6 3.64 -11.61 2.31
CA ILE A 6 3.62 -10.87 1.04
C ILE A 6 3.31 -9.39 1.28
N TYR A 7 2.31 -9.08 2.12
CA TYR A 7 1.99 -7.70 2.49
C TYR A 7 3.18 -7.01 3.18
N THR A 8 3.82 -7.70 4.12
CA THR A 8 4.99 -7.15 4.82
C THR A 8 6.15 -6.85 3.84
N LEU A 9 6.37 -7.72 2.85
CA LEU A 9 7.40 -7.55 1.83
C LEU A 9 7.12 -6.35 0.92
N TRP A 10 5.87 -6.16 0.50
CA TRP A 10 5.46 -5.03 -0.33
C TRP A 10 5.55 -3.70 0.43
N LEU A 11 5.19 -3.69 1.71
CA LEU A 11 5.32 -2.52 2.57
C LEU A 11 6.79 -2.10 2.75
N ILE A 12 7.69 -3.07 2.98
CA ILE A 12 9.14 -2.83 3.06
C ILE A 12 9.66 -2.32 1.70
N ALA A 13 9.26 -2.92 0.58
CA ALA A 13 9.68 -2.49 -0.75
C ALA A 13 9.24 -1.04 -1.06
N GLY A 14 8.02 -0.66 -0.70
CA GLY A 14 7.52 0.71 -0.84
C GLY A 14 8.34 1.72 -0.05
N ILE A 15 8.64 1.43 1.23
CA ILE A 15 9.48 2.28 2.08
C ILE A 15 10.89 2.41 1.51
N VAL A 16 11.51 1.29 1.11
CA VAL A 16 12.87 1.27 0.54
C VAL A 16 12.92 2.11 -0.74
N MET A 17 11.92 2.04 -1.61
CA MET A 17 11.85 2.88 -2.80
C MET A 17 11.76 4.38 -2.47
N ILE A 18 10.97 4.77 -1.46
CA ILE A 18 10.90 6.17 -1.01
C ILE A 18 12.25 6.64 -0.48
N VAL A 19 12.85 5.87 0.43
CA VAL A 19 14.15 6.20 1.04
C VAL A 19 15.24 6.30 -0.03
N TYR A 20 15.28 5.35 -0.96
CA TYR A 20 16.23 5.33 -2.07
C TYR A 20 16.02 6.51 -3.03
N GLY A 21 14.77 6.82 -3.37
CA GLY A 21 14.42 7.97 -4.21
C GLY A 21 14.85 9.30 -3.58
N ARG A 22 14.60 9.46 -2.28
CA ARG A 22 15.07 10.63 -1.51
C ARG A 22 16.59 10.73 -1.50
N ARG A 23 17.29 9.61 -1.27
CA ARG A 23 18.76 9.56 -1.25
C ARG A 23 19.39 9.88 -2.60
N SER A 24 18.78 9.40 -3.69
CA SER A 24 19.26 9.63 -5.06
C SER A 24 18.82 10.97 -5.66
N ARG A 25 18.08 11.81 -4.92
CA ARG A 25 17.35 13.01 -5.41
C ARG A 25 16.47 12.77 -6.64
N LYS A 26 16.12 11.52 -6.94
CA LYS A 26 15.24 11.16 -8.06
C LYS A 26 13.82 11.15 -7.53
N LYS A 27 12.91 11.89 -8.16
CA LYS A 27 11.50 11.97 -7.75
C LYS A 27 10.69 10.72 -8.10
N TRP A 28 11.09 10.02 -9.17
CA TRP A 28 10.40 8.82 -9.67
C TRP A 28 10.25 7.69 -8.65
N PRO A 29 11.29 7.26 -7.92
CA PRO A 29 11.15 6.18 -6.94
C PRO A 29 10.33 6.60 -5.72
N VAL A 30 10.34 7.88 -5.37
CA VAL A 30 9.50 8.44 -4.29
C VAL A 30 8.03 8.35 -4.66
N ILE A 31 7.67 8.72 -5.89
CA ILE A 31 6.30 8.63 -6.38
C ILE A 31 5.86 7.16 -6.44
N CYS A 32 6.67 6.27 -7.04
CA CYS A 32 6.34 4.85 -7.09
C CYS A 32 6.15 4.24 -5.70
N GLY A 33 7.05 4.47 -4.76
CA GLY A 33 6.91 3.94 -3.40
C GLY A 33 5.70 4.52 -2.65
N THR A 34 5.36 5.79 -2.88
CA THR A 34 4.17 6.41 -2.28
C THR A 34 2.88 5.81 -2.85
N VAL A 35 2.82 5.56 -4.17
CA VAL A 35 1.67 4.92 -4.82
C VAL A 35 1.48 3.49 -4.30
N VAL A 36 2.56 2.73 -4.14
CA VAL A 36 2.50 1.37 -3.57
C VAL A 36 1.91 1.38 -2.17
N LEU A 37 2.41 2.25 -1.29
CA LEU A 37 1.89 2.39 0.07
C LEU A 37 0.43 2.87 0.09
N PHE A 38 0.06 3.77 -0.83
CA PHE A 38 -1.31 4.25 -0.93
C PHE A 38 -2.28 3.12 -1.33
N ILE A 39 -1.91 2.27 -2.29
CA ILE A 39 -2.74 1.12 -2.70
C ILE A 39 -2.91 0.13 -1.54
N GLU A 40 -1.84 -0.15 -0.80
CA GLU A 40 -1.93 -1.05 0.37
C GLU A 40 -2.91 -0.57 1.44
N ILE A 41 -3.09 0.75 1.59
CA ILE A 41 -4.05 1.32 2.53
C ILE A 41 -5.42 1.45 1.88
N ALA A 42 -5.49 1.82 0.61
CA ALA A 42 -6.74 2.03 -0.11
C ALA A 42 -7.54 0.72 -0.28
N VAL A 43 -6.88 -0.40 -0.59
CA VAL A 43 -7.56 -1.70 -0.75
C VAL A 43 -8.34 -2.12 0.51
N PRO A 44 -7.75 -2.16 1.72
CA PRO A 44 -8.50 -2.52 2.93
C PRO A 44 -9.57 -1.50 3.29
N VAL A 45 -9.35 -0.20 3.03
CA VAL A 45 -10.37 0.83 3.24
C VAL A 45 -11.57 0.63 2.31
N VAL A 46 -11.31 0.35 1.03
CA VAL A 46 -12.36 0.08 0.04
C VAL A 46 -13.09 -1.23 0.38
N ALA A 47 -12.36 -2.29 0.72
CA ALA A 47 -12.94 -3.56 1.16
C ALA A 47 -13.82 -3.39 2.42
N PHE A 48 -13.39 -2.54 3.36
CA PHE A 48 -14.17 -2.20 4.54
C PHE A 48 -15.47 -1.47 4.18
N ILE A 49 -15.40 -0.44 3.31
CA ILE A 49 -16.59 0.29 2.86
C ILE A 49 -17.57 -0.64 2.13
N PHE A 50 -17.08 -1.47 1.21
CA PHE A 50 -17.93 -2.45 0.52
C PHE A 50 -18.55 -3.46 1.48
N GLY A 51 -17.79 -3.98 2.45
CA GLY A 51 -18.31 -4.90 3.46
C GLY A 51 -19.39 -4.26 4.35
N VAL A 52 -19.23 -3.00 4.74
CA VAL A 52 -20.25 -2.25 5.49
C VAL A 52 -21.49 -1.97 4.64
N MET A 53 -21.31 -1.61 3.36
CA MET A 53 -22.43 -1.39 2.44
C MET A 53 -23.23 -2.65 2.15
N ASP A 54 -22.57 -3.82 2.07
CA ASP A 54 -23.26 -5.10 1.89
C ASP A 54 -23.99 -5.52 3.17
N GLY A 55 -23.36 -5.32 4.34
CA GLY A 55 -23.99 -5.56 5.64
C GLY A 55 -25.16 -4.61 5.95
N ALA A 56 -25.19 -3.41 5.38
CA ALA A 56 -26.29 -2.45 5.52
C ALA A 56 -27.46 -2.73 4.56
N LYS A 57 -27.26 -3.58 3.55
CA LYS A 57 -28.28 -4.01 2.58
C LYS A 57 -28.92 -5.36 2.92
N ALA A 58 -28.40 -6.07 3.92
CA ALA A 58 -28.96 -7.29 4.50
C ALA A 58 -29.96 -6.97 5.61
#